data_AF-A0A7W5XJP7-F1
#
_entry.id   AF-A0A7W5XJP7-F1
#
_cell.length_a   1.000
_cell.length_b   1.000
_cell.length_c   1.000
_cell.angle_alpha   90.00
_cell.angle_beta   90.00
_cell.angle_gamma   90.00
#
_symmetry.space_group_name_H-M   'P 1'
#
loop_
_entity.id
_entity.type
_entity.pdbx_description
1 polymer ?
#
loop_
_entity_poly.entity_id
_entity_poly.type
_entity_poly.pdbx_seq_one_letter_code
_entity_poly.pdbx_strand_id
1 'polypeptide(L)'
;MTRGVELDVLGIGYDSITDEQRQAVVEAHPRPDFKNRILEAFHGGLKGRPATTFGNVKADVLDYFEPEFERKNFVDVIKNSDWPE
;
A
#
# COMPACT_ATOMS: atom_id res chain seq x y z
N MET A 1 -13.21 11.84 0.80
CA MET A 1 -12.68 12.10 -0.56
C MET A 1 -11.21 11.70 -0.56
N THR A 2 -10.86 10.63 -1.27
CA THR A 2 -9.51 10.05 -1.38
C THR A 2 -9.01 9.99 -2.83
N ARG A 3 -9.75 10.61 -3.77
CA ARG A 3 -9.53 10.51 -5.23
C ARG A 3 -8.10 10.78 -5.67
N GLY A 4 -7.39 11.69 -5.00
CA GLY A 4 -5.99 11.99 -5.31
C GLY A 4 -5.07 10.78 -5.12
N VAL A 5 -5.12 10.13 -3.95
CA VAL A 5 -4.31 8.94 -3.65
C VAL A 5 -4.77 7.73 -4.47
N GLU A 6 -6.08 7.57 -4.60
CA GLU A 6 -6.69 6.51 -5.41
C GLU A 6 -6.22 6.55 -6.87
N LEU A 7 -6.21 7.73 -7.48
CA LEU A 7 -5.69 7.92 -8.83
C LEU A 7 -4.17 7.77 -8.87
N ASP A 8 -3.46 8.48 -8.00
CA ASP A 8 -2.01 8.67 -8.10
C ASP A 8 -1.21 7.41 -7.72
N VAL A 9 -1.75 6.61 -6.80
CA VAL A 9 -1.11 5.39 -6.27
C VAL A 9 -1.76 4.13 -6.81
N LEU A 10 -3.10 4.09 -6.88
CA LEU A 10 -3.85 2.88 -7.24
C LEU A 10 -4.36 2.89 -8.69
N GLY A 11 -4.24 4.00 -9.41
CA GLY A 11 -4.75 4.17 -10.77
C GLY A 11 -6.28 4.24 -10.86
N ILE A 12 -6.99 4.33 -9.73
CA ILE A 12 -8.44 4.36 -9.69
C ILE A 12 -8.93 5.70 -10.24
N GLY A 13 -9.82 5.63 -11.23
CA GLY A 13 -10.32 6.82 -11.91
C GLY A 13 -9.32 7.43 -12.89
N TYR A 14 -8.32 6.65 -13.36
CA TYR A 14 -7.38 7.10 -14.40
C TYR A 14 -8.09 7.75 -15.58
N ASP A 15 -9.05 7.06 -16.18
CA ASP A 15 -9.80 7.54 -17.36
C ASP A 15 -10.80 8.67 -17.05
N SER A 16 -10.96 9.08 -15.79
CA SER A 16 -11.90 10.14 -15.39
C SER A 16 -11.36 11.56 -15.59
N ILE A 17 -10.06 11.69 -15.90
CA ILE A 17 -9.40 12.95 -16.23
C ILE A 17 -8.73 12.83 -17.59
N THR A 18 -8.46 13.94 -18.27
CA THR A 18 -7.83 13.90 -19.59
C THR A 18 -6.32 13.67 -19.51
N ASP A 19 -5.70 13.28 -20.62
CA ASP A 19 -4.25 13.19 -20.72
C ASP A 19 -3.58 14.54 -20.43
N GLU A 20 -4.15 15.67 -20.89
CA GLU A 20 -3.57 16.99 -20.60
C GLU A 20 -3.61 17.32 -19.11
N GLN A 21 -4.70 16.95 -18.41
CA GLN A 21 -4.81 17.15 -16.96
C GLN A 21 -3.79 16.30 -16.19
N ARG A 22 -3.58 15.04 -16.59
CA ARG A 22 -2.52 14.19 -16.02
C ARG A 22 -1.14 14.78 -16.26
N GLN A 23 -0.87 15.21 -17.48
CA GLN A 23 0.41 15.76 -17.88
C GLN A 23 0.74 17.05 -17.11
N ALA A 24 -0.22 17.97 -16.96
CA ALA A 24 -0.03 19.19 -16.18
C ALA A 24 0.35 18.92 -14.72
N VAL A 25 -0.21 17.87 -14.11
CA VAL A 25 0.17 17.46 -12.75
C VAL A 25 1.60 16.93 -12.70
N VAL A 26 2.01 16.10 -13.66
CA VAL A 26 3.38 15.54 -13.73
C VAL A 26 4.41 16.62 -14.02
N GLU A 27 4.07 17.64 -14.81
CA GLU A 27 4.93 18.79 -15.08
C GLU A 27 5.10 19.68 -13.84
N ALA A 28 4.02 19.96 -13.11
CA ALA A 28 4.08 20.72 -11.86
C ALA A 28 4.76 19.94 -10.72
N HIS A 29 4.59 18.62 -10.71
CA HIS A 29 5.10 17.72 -9.67
C HIS A 29 5.78 16.49 -10.30
N PRO A 30 7.05 16.63 -10.77
CA PRO A 30 7.79 15.53 -11.35
C PRO A 30 7.90 14.34 -10.38
N ARG A 31 7.63 13.15 -10.90
CA ARG A 31 7.54 11.91 -10.12
C ARG A 31 8.49 10.80 -10.61
N PRO A 32 9.80 11.08 -10.77
CA PRO A 32 10.75 10.10 -11.27
C PRO A 32 10.82 8.90 -10.34
N ASP A 33 10.76 7.70 -10.93
CA ASP A 33 10.82 6.42 -10.23
C ASP A 33 9.77 6.27 -9.11
N PHE A 34 8.61 6.91 -9.27
CA PHE A 34 7.62 7.03 -8.22
C PHE A 34 7.21 5.69 -7.61
N LYS A 35 6.98 4.66 -8.44
CA LYS A 35 6.48 3.36 -7.98
C LYS A 35 7.46 2.69 -7.01
N ASN A 36 8.76 2.72 -7.29
CA ASN A 36 9.76 2.15 -6.39
C ASN A 36 9.91 3.02 -5.14
N ARG A 37 10.00 4.34 -5.31
CA ARG A 37 10.20 5.27 -4.19
C ARG A 37 9.04 5.31 -3.20
N ILE A 38 7.79 5.18 -3.68
CA ILE A 38 6.63 5.11 -2.78
C ILE A 38 6.59 3.78 -2.02
N LEU A 39 6.98 2.67 -2.66
CA LEU A 39 7.10 1.36 -2.02
C LEU A 39 8.20 1.37 -0.94
N GLU A 40 9.36 1.95 -1.22
CA GLU A 40 10.43 2.16 -0.24
C GLU A 40 9.98 3.03 0.95
N ALA A 41 9.23 4.11 0.68
CA ALA A 41 8.69 4.97 1.72
C ALA A 41 7.69 4.24 2.62
N PHE A 42 6.79 3.43 2.03
CA PHE A 42 5.90 2.58 2.81
C PHE A 42 6.69 1.56 3.64
N HIS A 43 7.66 0.87 3.04
CA HIS A 43 8.51 -0.09 3.75
C HIS A 43 9.23 0.55 4.93
N GLY A 44 9.87 1.70 4.73
CA GLY A 44 10.55 2.45 5.79
C GLY A 44 9.62 2.84 6.95
N GLY A 45 8.36 3.14 6.65
CA GLY A 45 7.34 3.41 7.66
C GLY A 45 6.84 2.18 8.41
N LEU A 46 6.93 0.98 7.82
CA LEU A 46 6.30 -0.25 8.30
C LEU A 46 7.26 -1.24 8.96
N LYS A 47 8.52 -1.31 8.51
CA LYS A 47 9.50 -2.31 8.98
C LYS A 47 9.71 -2.34 10.50
N GLY A 48 9.55 -1.19 11.17
CA GLY A 48 9.65 -1.07 12.64
C GLY A 48 8.35 -1.39 13.40
N ARG A 49 7.26 -1.68 12.68
CA ARG A 49 5.93 -1.93 13.26
C ARG A 49 5.13 -2.96 12.43
N PRO A 50 5.69 -4.13 12.12
CA PRO A 50 5.10 -5.10 11.20
C PRO A 50 3.69 -5.55 11.60
N ALA A 51 3.42 -5.67 12.91
CA ALA A 51 2.11 -6.04 13.43
C ALA A 51 0.96 -5.08 13.02
N THR A 52 1.27 -3.83 12.67
CA THR A 52 0.26 -2.83 12.23
C THR A 52 -0.28 -3.09 10.82
N THR A 53 0.32 -4.02 10.09
CA THR A 53 -0.12 -4.40 8.74
C THR A 53 -1.22 -5.47 8.74
N PHE A 54 -1.55 -6.04 9.90
CA PHE A 54 -2.57 -7.07 10.00
C PHE A 54 -3.91 -6.60 9.43
N GLY A 55 -4.47 -7.39 8.51
CA GLY A 55 -5.77 -7.13 7.89
C GLY A 55 -5.79 -6.00 6.86
N ASN A 56 -4.65 -5.51 6.37
CA ASN A 56 -4.62 -4.46 5.36
C ASN A 56 -3.51 -4.65 4.29
N VAL A 57 -3.65 -3.92 3.17
CA VAL A 57 -2.77 -4.01 1.98
C VAL A 57 -1.30 -3.70 2.26
N LYS A 58 -0.98 -3.07 3.40
CA LYS A 58 0.42 -2.75 3.73
C LYS A 58 1.25 -3.99 4.06
N ALA A 59 0.60 -5.13 4.33
CA ALA A 59 1.28 -6.41 4.46
C ALA A 59 1.99 -6.80 3.16
N ASP A 60 1.43 -6.41 1.99
CA ASP A 60 2.05 -6.67 0.68
C ASP A 60 3.40 -5.96 0.52
N VAL A 61 3.54 -4.78 1.12
CA VAL A 61 4.80 -4.04 1.06
C VAL A 61 5.89 -4.73 1.88
N LEU A 62 5.56 -5.23 3.08
CA LEU A 62 6.53 -5.96 3.89
C LEU A 62 6.92 -7.29 3.26
N ASP A 63 5.94 -8.03 2.74
CA ASP A 63 6.13 -9.29 2.03
C ASP A 63 7.06 -9.16 0.82
N TYR A 64 7.01 -8.02 0.12
CA TYR A 64 7.89 -7.73 -1.01
C TYR A 64 9.35 -7.45 -0.59
N PHE A 65 9.56 -6.71 0.50
CA PHE A 65 10.91 -6.26 0.91
C PHE A 65 11.60 -7.14 1.96
N GLU A 66 10.84 -7.88 2.75
CA GLU A 66 11.33 -8.66 3.89
C GLU A 66 11.01 -10.15 3.65
N PRO A 67 11.95 -10.95 3.09
CA PRO A 67 11.69 -12.36 2.77
C PRO A 67 11.31 -13.22 3.98
N GLU A 68 11.67 -12.78 5.18
CA GLU A 68 11.36 -13.43 6.45
C GLU A 68 10.05 -12.91 7.08
N PHE A 69 9.38 -11.94 6.47
CA PHE A 69 8.11 -11.43 6.98
C PHE A 69 6.99 -12.44 6.75
N GLU A 70 6.48 -13.00 7.84
CA GLU A 70 5.31 -13.86 7.80
C GLU A 70 4.03 -13.07 8.05
N ARG A 71 3.13 -13.10 7.07
CA ARG A 71 1.80 -12.51 7.19
C ARG A 71 0.99 -13.26 8.24
N LYS A 72 0.43 -12.52 9.20
CA LYS A 72 -0.50 -13.11 10.17
C LYS A 72 -1.81 -13.51 9.48
N ASN A 73 -2.17 -14.78 9.58
CA ASN A 73 -3.40 -15.33 9.04
C ASN A 73 -4.57 -15.10 9.99
N PHE A 74 -5.62 -14.41 9.52
CA PHE A 74 -6.81 -14.12 10.34
C PHE A 74 -7.63 -15.36 10.69
N VAL A 75 -7.69 -16.36 9.79
CA VAL A 75 -8.41 -17.62 10.06
C VAL A 75 -7.74 -18.38 11.20
N ASP A 76 -6.41 -18.40 11.24
CA ASP A 76 -5.67 -19.06 12.32
C ASP A 76 -5.87 -18.35 13.65
N VAL A 77 -6.03 -17.02 13.66
CA VAL A 77 -6.40 -16.27 14.88
C VAL A 77 -7.76 -16.70 15.41
N ILE A 78 -8.76 -16.85 14.53
CA ILE A 78 -10.11 -17.29 14.94
C ILE A 78 -10.07 -18.71 15.48
N LYS A 79 -9.43 -19.64 14.77
CA LYS A 79 -9.39 -21.07 15.15
C LYS A 79 -8.61 -21.34 16.43
N ASN A 80 -7.65 -20.47 16.76
CA ASN A 80 -6.84 -20.58 17.97
C ASN A 80 -7.27 -19.58 19.07
N SER A 81 -8.50 -19.07 19.01
CA SER A 81 -9.07 -18.27 20.09
C SER A 81 -9.27 -19.14 21.34
N ASP A 82 -8.81 -18.67 22.49
CA ASP A 82 -8.98 -19.36 23.79
C ASP A 82 -10.46 -19.42 24.25
N TRP A 83 -11.33 -18.63 23.62
CA TRP A 83 -12.76 -18.65 23.90
C TRP A 83 -13.41 -19.88 23.24
N PRO A 84 -13.95 -20.85 24.01
CA PRO A 84 -14.63 -22.01 23.46
C PRO A 84 -16.02 -21.63 22.94
N GLU A 85 -16.30 -21.98 21.67
CA GLU A 85 -17.51 -21.64 20.89
C GLU A 85 -17.95 -20.16 20.93
#